data_AF-A0AAE4BYH0-F1
#
_entry.id   AF-A0AAE4BYH0-F1
#
_cell.length_a   1.000
_cell.length_b   1.000
_cell.length_c   1.000
_cell.angle_alpha   90.00
_cell.angle_beta   90.00
_cell.angle_gamma   90.00
#
_symmetry.space_group_name_H-M   'P 1'
#
loop_
_entity.id
_entity.type
_entity.pdbx_description
1 polymer ?
#
loop_
_entity_poly.entity_id
_entity_poly.type
_entity_poly.pdbx_seq_one_letter_code
_entity_poly.pdbx_strand_id
1 'polypeptide(L)'
;MSIYELKPRFQGLLRPLVGRLHALGVTANQVTLAACAISVVLGLWLFFAAPSMAAFGLIPAWMFVRMAFNAIDGMLAREHGQQSRLGAFLNELTDVVSDAALYLPFALVQPFSPFWVGTVIVLAGLSEFAGALGPTVGASRRYDGPLGKSDRAFVFGALGLYVALGWPLPGWAAWLMPLAAVLVAWTVVNRVRRALAEAP
;
A
#
# COMPACT_ATOMS: atom_id res chain seq x y z
N MET A 1 -10.61 -14.01 -19.16
CA MET A 1 -9.62 -12.93 -18.95
C MET A 1 -8.79 -13.30 -17.74
N SER A 2 -7.49 -13.53 -17.91
CA SER A 2 -6.63 -13.83 -16.77
C SER A 2 -6.16 -12.51 -16.12
N ILE A 3 -5.84 -12.53 -14.83
CA ILE A 3 -5.31 -11.37 -14.08
C ILE A 3 -4.08 -10.75 -14.77
N TYR A 4 -3.34 -11.54 -15.56
CA TYR A 4 -2.18 -11.07 -16.33
C TYR A 4 -2.54 -10.08 -17.46
N GLU A 5 -3.79 -10.09 -17.97
CA GLU A 5 -4.25 -9.16 -19.01
C GLU A 5 -4.76 -7.82 -18.46
N LEU A 6 -5.12 -7.78 -17.17
CA LEU A 6 -5.64 -6.57 -16.53
C LEU A 6 -4.57 -5.47 -16.41
N LYS A 7 -3.34 -5.85 -16.05
CA LYS A 7 -2.24 -4.92 -15.81
C LYS A 7 -1.84 -4.14 -17.09
N PRO A 8 -1.61 -4.78 -18.25
CA PRO A 8 -1.31 -4.06 -19.49
C PRO A 8 -2.47 -3.17 -19.97
N ARG A 9 -3.72 -3.61 -19.81
CA ARG A 9 -4.89 -2.80 -20.19
C ARG A 9 -5.04 -1.55 -19.33
N PHE A 10 -4.89 -1.69 -18.01
CA PHE A 10 -4.90 -0.55 -17.09
C PHE A 10 -3.79 0.45 -17.41
N GLN A 11 -2.57 -0.03 -17.68
CA GLN A 11 -1.47 0.82 -18.13
C GLN A 11 -1.76 1.49 -19.48
N GLY A 12 -2.38 0.76 -20.42
CA GLY A 12 -2.80 1.30 -21.71
C GLY A 12 -3.76 2.49 -21.59
N LEU A 13 -4.68 2.46 -20.61
CA LEU A 13 -5.59 3.58 -20.31
C LEU A 13 -4.84 4.80 -19.77
N LEU A 14 -3.78 4.59 -18.99
CA LEU A 14 -3.00 5.67 -18.37
C LEU A 14 -1.91 6.24 -19.30
N ARG A 15 -1.46 5.48 -20.30
CA ARG A 15 -0.32 5.87 -21.16
C ARG A 15 -0.47 7.24 -21.85
N PRO A 16 -1.65 7.66 -22.35
CA PRO A 16 -1.81 9.02 -22.90
C PRO A 16 -1.58 10.12 -21.86
N LEU A 17 -2.03 9.88 -20.62
CA LEU A 17 -1.81 10.80 -19.50
C LEU A 17 -0.32 10.84 -19.13
N VAL A 18 0.34 9.68 -19.05
CA VAL A 18 1.79 9.58 -18.79
C VAL A 18 2.60 10.39 -19.81
N GLY A 19 2.27 10.26 -21.11
CA GLY A 19 2.93 11.04 -22.16
C GLY A 19 2.76 12.54 -21.99
N ARG A 20 1.57 13.01 -21.60
CA ARG A 20 1.32 14.42 -21.28
C ARG A 20 2.09 14.90 -20.06
N LEU A 21 2.10 14.11 -18.98
CA LEU A 21 2.85 14.43 -17.76
C LEU A 21 4.35 14.54 -18.06
N HIS A 22 4.89 13.61 -18.85
CA HIS A 22 6.28 13.67 -19.28
C HIS A 22 6.59 14.91 -20.11
N ALA A 23 5.72 15.25 -21.08
CA ALA A 23 5.87 16.47 -21.89
C ALA A 23 5.82 17.76 -21.06
N LEU A 24 5.12 17.75 -19.93
CA LEU A 24 5.08 18.84 -18.94
C LEU A 24 6.29 18.84 -17.97
N GLY A 25 7.24 17.92 -18.14
CA GLY A 25 8.44 17.81 -17.29
C GLY A 25 8.19 17.16 -15.93
N VAL A 26 7.05 16.49 -15.73
CA VAL A 26 6.76 15.77 -14.48
C VAL A 26 7.66 14.54 -14.37
N THR A 27 8.24 14.34 -13.19
CA THR A 27 9.14 13.24 -12.87
C THR A 27 8.43 12.12 -12.11
N ALA A 28 8.88 10.88 -12.28
CA ALA A 28 8.40 9.72 -11.51
C ALA A 28 8.48 9.98 -10.00
N ASN A 29 9.59 10.55 -9.52
CA ASN A 29 9.79 10.87 -8.11
C ASN A 29 8.77 11.90 -7.59
N GLN A 30 8.38 12.90 -8.39
CA GLN A 30 7.32 13.84 -8.00
C GLN A 30 5.98 13.13 -7.84
N VAL A 31 5.64 12.19 -8.73
CA VAL A 31 4.41 11.40 -8.64
C VAL A 31 4.41 10.52 -7.38
N THR A 32 5.51 9.82 -7.11
CA THR A 32 5.67 9.00 -5.89
C THR A 32 5.55 9.84 -4.62
N LEU A 33 6.22 11.00 -4.55
CA LEU A 33 6.14 11.91 -3.40
C LEU A 33 4.76 12.54 -3.23
N ALA A 34 4.07 12.89 -4.32
CA ALA A 34 2.71 13.42 -4.27
C ALA A 34 1.73 12.36 -3.73
N ALA A 35 1.83 11.11 -4.20
CA ALA A 35 1.02 10.00 -3.68
C ALA A 35 1.24 9.80 -2.17
N CYS A 36 2.51 9.89 -1.74
CA CYS A 36 2.86 9.81 -0.32
C CYS A 36 2.25 10.96 0.49
N ALA A 37 2.44 12.19 0.03
CA ALA A 37 1.96 13.38 0.73
C ALA A 37 0.44 13.36 0.90
N ILE A 38 -0.30 13.01 -0.16
CA ILE A 38 -1.77 12.90 -0.09
C ILE A 38 -2.18 11.77 0.87
N SER A 39 -1.49 10.61 0.85
CA SER A 39 -1.77 9.51 1.78
C SER A 39 -1.57 9.91 3.24
N VAL A 40 -0.49 10.63 3.53
CA VAL A 40 -0.17 11.14 4.86
C VAL A 40 -1.19 12.18 5.31
N VAL A 41 -1.49 13.17 4.46
CA VAL A 41 -2.48 14.21 4.78
C VAL A 41 -3.85 13.60 5.04
N LEU A 42 -4.31 12.68 4.19
CA LEU A 42 -5.59 12.00 4.35
C LEU A 42 -5.63 11.19 5.66
N GLY A 43 -4.60 10.37 5.91
CA GLY A 43 -4.52 9.55 7.12
C GLY A 43 -4.49 10.36 8.40
N LEU A 44 -3.64 11.39 8.46
CA LEU A 44 -3.55 12.26 9.63
C LEU A 44 -4.80 13.11 9.83
N TRP A 45 -5.45 13.57 8.75
CA TRP A 45 -6.72 14.28 8.84
C TRP A 45 -7.83 13.37 9.39
N LEU A 46 -7.97 12.15 8.88
CA LEU A 46 -8.94 11.17 9.40
C LEU A 46 -8.69 10.84 10.88
N PHE A 47 -7.43 10.79 11.30
CA PHE A 47 -7.06 10.48 12.68
C PHE A 47 -7.27 11.68 13.63
N PHE A 48 -6.72 12.85 13.32
CA PHE A 48 -6.74 14.00 14.25
C PHE A 48 -8.01 14.83 14.18
N ALA A 49 -8.59 15.02 12.99
CA ALA A 49 -9.82 15.81 12.84
C ALA A 49 -11.07 14.99 13.20
N ALA A 50 -10.96 13.65 13.29
CA ALA A 50 -12.04 12.72 13.59
C ALA A 50 -13.37 13.07 12.90
N PRO A 51 -13.38 13.18 11.55
CA PRO A 51 -14.57 13.52 10.79
C PRO A 51 -15.64 12.42 10.89
N SER A 52 -16.81 12.64 10.27
CA SER A 52 -17.87 11.63 10.23
C SER A 52 -17.37 10.31 9.62
N MET A 53 -17.99 9.19 10.01
CA MET A 53 -17.60 7.85 9.52
C MET A 53 -17.62 7.77 7.99
N ALA A 54 -18.52 8.51 7.32
CA ALA A 54 -18.58 8.61 5.86
C ALA A 54 -17.24 9.02 5.21
N ALA A 55 -16.41 9.80 5.91
CA ALA A 55 -15.09 10.21 5.42
C ALA A 55 -14.13 9.02 5.23
N PHE A 56 -14.34 7.88 5.89
CA PHE A 56 -13.56 6.65 5.65
C PHE A 56 -13.74 6.13 4.21
N GLY A 57 -14.79 6.56 3.49
CA GLY A 57 -14.98 6.23 2.06
C GLY A 57 -13.89 6.82 1.17
N LEU A 58 -13.16 7.82 1.65
CA LEU A 58 -11.97 8.36 0.98
C LEU A 58 -10.81 7.36 0.96
N ILE A 59 -10.74 6.41 1.92
CA ILE A 59 -9.67 5.40 1.96
C ILE A 59 -9.70 4.48 0.74
N PRO A 60 -10.79 3.73 0.44
CA PRO A 60 -10.83 2.88 -0.76
C PRO A 60 -10.71 3.69 -2.06
N ALA A 61 -11.33 4.88 -2.13
CA ALA A 61 -11.20 5.75 -3.29
C ALA A 61 -9.74 6.16 -3.51
N TRP A 62 -9.05 6.61 -2.45
CA TRP A 62 -7.66 7.00 -2.53
C TRP A 62 -6.72 5.81 -2.78
N MET A 63 -6.96 4.64 -2.22
CA MET A 63 -6.18 3.44 -2.52
C MET A 63 -6.25 3.05 -4.00
N PHE A 64 -7.43 3.16 -4.60
CA PHE A 64 -7.61 2.95 -6.04
C PHE A 64 -6.84 4.01 -6.87
N VAL A 65 -6.95 5.28 -6.51
CA VAL A 65 -6.21 6.37 -7.18
C VAL A 65 -4.70 6.24 -6.99
N ARG A 66 -4.24 5.90 -5.79
CA ARG A 66 -2.82 5.67 -5.47
C ARG A 66 -2.25 4.53 -6.31
N MET A 67 -3.01 3.47 -6.57
CA MET A 67 -2.58 2.42 -7.51
C MET A 67 -2.33 2.99 -8.92
N ALA A 68 -3.12 3.97 -9.38
CA ALA A 68 -2.86 4.67 -10.63
C ALA A 68 -1.58 5.51 -10.56
N PHE A 69 -1.32 6.22 -9.46
CA PHE A 69 -0.07 6.98 -9.26
C PHE A 69 1.16 6.06 -9.32
N ASN A 70 1.12 4.93 -8.63
CA ASN A 70 2.17 3.90 -8.64
C ASN A 70 2.32 3.20 -10.02
N ALA A 71 1.31 3.29 -10.88
CA ALA A 71 1.43 2.83 -12.26
C ALA A 71 2.08 3.92 -13.13
N ILE A 72 1.68 5.18 -12.94
CA ILE A 72 2.21 6.36 -13.63
C ILE A 72 3.70 6.55 -13.35
N ASP A 73 4.14 6.52 -12.08
CA ASP A 73 5.56 6.68 -11.74
C ASP A 73 6.42 5.56 -12.36
N GLY A 74 5.95 4.31 -12.34
CA GLY A 74 6.63 3.18 -12.92
C GLY A 74 6.67 3.24 -14.45
N MET A 75 5.64 3.77 -15.10
CA MET A 75 5.65 4.02 -16.55
C MET A 75 6.57 5.18 -16.91
N LEU A 76 6.56 6.29 -16.16
CA LEU A 76 7.52 7.39 -16.34
C LEU A 76 8.96 6.90 -16.19
N ALA A 77 9.23 6.08 -15.17
CA ALA A 77 10.55 5.50 -14.96
C ALA A 77 10.98 4.61 -16.14
N ARG A 78 10.14 3.64 -16.55
CA ARG A 78 10.51 2.63 -17.57
C ARG A 78 10.40 3.12 -19.01
N GLU A 79 9.33 3.83 -19.36
CA GLU A 79 9.00 4.23 -20.74
C GLU A 79 9.67 5.57 -21.12
N HIS A 80 9.98 6.43 -20.15
CA HIS A 80 10.58 7.75 -20.37
C HIS A 80 11.98 7.92 -19.77
N GLY A 81 12.67 6.82 -19.45
CA GLY A 81 14.06 6.84 -19.02
C GLY A 81 14.31 7.51 -17.67
N GLN A 82 13.31 7.63 -16.80
CA GLN A 82 13.42 8.29 -15.49
C GLN A 82 13.80 7.33 -14.34
N GLN A 83 14.31 6.13 -14.64
CA GLN A 83 14.80 5.22 -13.59
C GLN A 83 15.97 5.86 -12.83
N SER A 84 15.90 5.86 -11.50
CA SER A 84 16.96 6.43 -10.66
C SER A 84 17.14 5.63 -9.38
N ARG A 85 18.36 5.67 -8.81
CA ARG A 85 18.65 5.06 -7.50
C ARG A 85 17.76 5.67 -6.41
N LEU A 86 17.60 6.99 -6.41
CA LEU A 86 16.69 7.68 -5.50
C LEU A 86 15.24 7.19 -5.64
N GLY A 87 14.76 7.02 -6.87
CA GLY A 87 13.41 6.53 -7.13
C GLY A 87 13.15 5.14 -6.55
N ALA A 88 14.15 4.25 -6.57
CA ALA A 88 14.04 2.93 -5.93
C ALA A 88 13.85 3.05 -4.41
N PHE A 89 14.60 3.93 -3.73
CA PHE A 89 14.41 4.19 -2.29
C PHE A 89 13.06 4.86 -2.01
N LEU A 90 12.68 5.87 -2.80
CA LEU A 90 11.41 6.57 -2.62
C LEU A 90 10.24 5.62 -2.76
N ASN A 91 10.23 4.74 -3.77
CA ASN A 91 9.14 3.79 -3.99
C ASN A 91 8.94 2.86 -2.78
N GLU A 92 10.01 2.30 -2.21
CA GLU A 92 9.90 1.40 -1.05
C GLU A 92 9.52 2.17 0.23
N LEU A 93 10.17 3.31 0.52
CA LEU A 93 9.94 4.05 1.77
C LEU A 93 8.58 4.73 1.82
N THR A 94 8.18 5.40 0.74
CA THR A 94 6.91 6.12 0.69
C THR A 94 5.71 5.19 0.74
N ASP A 95 5.85 3.97 0.23
CA ASP A 95 4.79 2.97 0.34
C ASP A 95 4.52 2.57 1.79
N VAL A 96 5.58 2.33 2.58
CA VAL A 96 5.45 2.01 4.01
C VAL A 96 4.86 3.18 4.79
N VAL A 97 5.33 4.41 4.53
CA VAL A 97 4.80 5.62 5.18
C VAL A 97 3.33 5.84 4.83
N SER A 98 2.96 5.66 3.56
CA SER A 98 1.58 5.83 3.09
C SER A 98 0.64 4.79 3.70
N ASP A 99 1.05 3.52 3.73
CA ASP A 99 0.27 2.44 4.35
C ASP A 99 0.06 2.72 5.84
N ALA A 100 1.12 3.10 6.57
CA ALA A 100 1.04 3.44 7.99
C ALA A 100 0.04 4.58 8.25
N ALA A 101 0.12 5.67 7.48
CA ALA A 101 -0.78 6.81 7.64
C ALA A 101 -2.23 6.44 7.33
N LEU A 102 -2.49 5.64 6.29
CA LEU A 102 -3.85 5.25 5.90
C LEU A 102 -4.47 4.20 6.83
N TYR A 103 -3.66 3.43 7.57
CA TYR A 103 -4.15 2.42 8.52
C TYR A 103 -4.41 3.02 9.91
N LEU A 104 -3.67 4.07 10.28
CA LEU A 104 -3.74 4.70 11.60
C LEU A 104 -5.17 5.11 12.03
N PRO A 105 -6.04 5.71 11.18
CA PRO A 105 -7.40 6.07 11.55
C PRO A 105 -8.26 4.93 12.08
N PHE A 106 -7.99 3.68 11.68
CA PHE A 106 -8.75 2.52 12.16
C PHE A 106 -8.52 2.24 13.65
N ALA A 107 -7.50 2.82 14.28
CA ALA A 107 -7.33 2.80 15.74
C ALA A 107 -8.47 3.52 16.49
N LEU A 108 -9.20 4.41 15.81
CA LEU A 108 -10.34 5.15 16.38
C LEU A 108 -11.68 4.45 16.14
N VAL A 109 -11.69 3.36 15.36
CA VAL A 109 -12.92 2.65 14.97
C VAL A 109 -13.16 1.49 15.93
N GLN A 110 -14.26 1.53 16.68
CA GLN A 110 -14.69 0.39 17.49
C GLN A 110 -15.20 -0.75 16.59
N PRO A 111 -14.88 -2.03 16.88
CA PRO A 111 -14.20 -2.55 18.08
C PRO A 111 -12.68 -2.77 17.91
N PHE A 112 -12.02 -2.09 16.98
CA PHE A 112 -10.58 -2.30 16.74
C PHE A 112 -9.74 -1.74 17.89
N SER A 113 -8.79 -2.54 18.36
CA SER A 113 -7.82 -2.13 19.37
C SER A 113 -6.68 -1.32 18.74
N PRO A 114 -6.35 -0.12 19.27
CA PRO A 114 -5.20 0.67 18.81
C PRO A 114 -3.88 -0.12 18.81
N PHE A 115 -3.68 -0.98 19.82
CA PHE A 115 -2.50 -1.84 19.91
C PHE A 115 -2.38 -2.76 18.69
N TRP A 116 -3.47 -3.41 18.29
CA TRP A 116 -3.45 -4.33 17.16
C TRP A 116 -3.35 -3.60 15.82
N VAL A 117 -3.94 -2.40 15.69
CA VAL A 117 -3.73 -1.55 14.50
C VAL A 117 -2.26 -1.14 14.38
N GLY A 118 -1.64 -0.66 15.47
CA GLY A 118 -0.21 -0.34 15.50
C GLY A 118 0.67 -1.56 15.20
N THR A 119 0.31 -2.74 15.72
CA THR A 119 1.00 -4.00 15.42
C THR A 119 0.94 -4.33 13.93
N VAL A 120 -0.22 -4.19 13.28
CA VAL A 120 -0.36 -4.39 11.82
C VAL A 120 0.52 -3.40 11.04
N ILE A 121 0.58 -2.12 11.45
CA ILE A 121 1.41 -1.10 10.79
C ILE A 121 2.89 -1.49 10.85
N VAL A 122 3.40 -1.86 12.04
CA VAL A 122 4.80 -2.29 12.21
C VAL A 122 5.09 -3.54 11.38
N LEU A 123 4.23 -4.55 11.45
CA LEU A 123 4.40 -5.79 10.69
C LEU A 123 4.30 -5.57 9.18
N ALA A 124 3.44 -4.65 8.72
CA ALA A 124 3.34 -4.30 7.31
C ALA A 124 4.66 -3.72 6.80
N GLY A 125 5.25 -2.78 7.55
CA GLY A 125 6.59 -2.25 7.26
C GLY A 125 7.67 -3.33 7.26
N LEU A 126 7.68 -4.19 8.28
CA LEU A 126 8.62 -5.32 8.35
C LEU A 126 8.45 -6.30 7.18
N SER A 127 7.23 -6.52 6.71
CA SER A 127 6.97 -7.39 5.55
C SER A 127 7.59 -6.82 4.28
N GLU A 128 7.49 -5.52 4.05
CA GLU A 128 8.12 -4.87 2.91
C GLU A 128 9.64 -4.84 3.04
N PHE A 129 10.15 -4.54 4.23
CA PHE A 129 11.58 -4.60 4.51
C PHE A 129 12.17 -6.00 4.28
N ALA A 130 11.54 -7.05 4.80
CA ALA A 130 11.98 -8.43 4.60
C ALA A 130 12.01 -8.83 3.11
N GLY A 131 11.06 -8.34 2.31
CA GLY A 131 11.11 -8.55 0.88
C GLY A 131 12.21 -7.76 0.18
N ALA A 132 12.41 -6.49 0.57
CA ALA A 132 13.44 -5.59 0.03
C ALA A 132 14.87 -6.03 0.36
N LEU A 133 15.06 -6.84 1.41
CA LEU A 133 16.35 -7.47 1.75
C LEU A 133 16.71 -8.69 0.87
N GLY A 134 15.80 -9.25 0.08
CA GLY A 134 16.10 -10.38 -0.80
C GLY A 134 17.37 -10.15 -1.67
N PRO A 135 17.45 -9.02 -2.40
CA PRO A 135 18.63 -8.66 -3.19
C PRO A 135 19.94 -8.56 -2.40
N THR A 136 19.91 -8.24 -1.11
CA THR A 136 21.15 -8.11 -0.31
C THR A 136 21.75 -9.47 0.05
N VAL A 137 20.99 -10.55 -0.07
CA VAL A 137 21.44 -11.93 0.16
C VAL A 137 21.53 -12.74 -1.14
N GLY A 138 21.49 -12.07 -2.30
CA GLY A 138 21.60 -12.72 -3.61
C GLY A 138 20.30 -13.33 -4.14
N ALA A 139 19.16 -13.08 -3.51
CA ALA A 139 17.84 -13.51 -3.98
C ALA A 139 17.08 -12.36 -4.69
N SER A 140 16.01 -12.67 -5.42
CA SER A 140 15.13 -11.63 -5.96
C SER A 140 14.28 -10.94 -4.87
N ARG A 141 13.69 -9.78 -5.21
CA ARG A 141 12.71 -9.08 -4.35
C ARG A 141 11.49 -9.98 -4.13
N ARG A 142 11.23 -10.35 -2.88
CA ARG A 142 10.13 -11.26 -2.53
C ARG A 142 8.82 -10.50 -2.33
N TYR A 143 7.72 -11.04 -2.88
CA TYR A 143 6.37 -10.46 -2.73
C TYR A 143 5.38 -11.41 -2.05
N ASP A 144 5.82 -12.63 -1.74
CA ASP A 144 4.98 -13.73 -1.25
C ASP A 144 4.35 -13.46 0.11
N GLY A 145 3.29 -14.22 0.41
CA GLY A 145 2.64 -14.26 1.71
C GLY A 145 1.12 -14.15 1.58
N PRO A 146 0.37 -14.64 2.58
CA PRO A 146 -1.09 -14.64 2.54
C PRO A 146 -1.71 -13.24 2.69
N LEU A 147 -0.96 -12.26 3.22
CA LEU A 147 -1.39 -10.87 3.33
C LEU A 147 -0.24 -9.92 2.93
N GLY A 148 0.03 -9.87 1.63
CA GLY A 148 0.99 -8.96 1.01
C GLY A 148 0.44 -7.54 0.85
N LYS A 149 1.18 -6.67 0.16
CA LYS A 149 0.82 -5.25 0.00
C LYS A 149 -0.56 -5.03 -0.61
N SER A 150 -0.82 -5.66 -1.76
CA SER A 150 -2.11 -5.54 -2.46
C SER A 150 -3.27 -6.12 -1.64
N ASP A 151 -3.04 -7.20 -0.90
CA ASP A 151 -4.06 -7.81 -0.05
C ASP A 151 -4.41 -6.89 1.13
N ARG A 152 -3.40 -6.28 1.76
CA ARG A 152 -3.63 -5.27 2.81
C ARG A 152 -4.37 -4.06 2.27
N ALA A 153 -4.00 -3.56 1.08
CA ALA A 153 -4.74 -2.46 0.44
C ALA A 153 -6.21 -2.82 0.20
N PHE A 154 -6.49 -4.05 -0.24
CA PHE A 154 -7.87 -4.53 -0.38
C PHE A 154 -8.60 -4.60 0.97
N VAL A 155 -7.99 -5.20 2.00
CA VAL A 155 -8.58 -5.33 3.34
C VAL A 155 -8.92 -3.97 3.93
N PHE A 156 -7.97 -3.04 3.96
CA PHE A 156 -8.18 -1.70 4.53
C PHE A 156 -9.11 -0.84 3.67
N GLY A 157 -9.11 -1.03 2.34
CA GLY A 157 -10.09 -0.40 1.45
C GLY A 157 -11.52 -0.90 1.72
N ALA A 158 -11.71 -2.21 1.83
CA ALA A 158 -13.00 -2.82 2.14
C ALA A 158 -13.50 -2.43 3.54
N LEU A 159 -12.61 -2.40 4.53
CA LEU A 159 -12.93 -1.92 5.87
C LEU A 159 -13.30 -0.43 5.85
N GLY A 160 -12.56 0.40 5.12
CA GLY A 160 -12.87 1.82 4.97
C GLY A 160 -14.25 2.04 4.36
N LEU A 161 -14.60 1.28 3.33
CA LEU A 161 -15.93 1.31 2.73
C LEU A 161 -17.01 0.88 3.74
N TYR A 162 -16.79 -0.23 4.46
CA TYR A 162 -17.75 -0.71 5.45
C TYR A 162 -18.01 0.32 6.55
N VAL A 163 -16.94 0.92 7.09
CA VAL A 163 -17.02 2.00 8.09
C VAL A 163 -17.77 3.21 7.52
N ALA A 164 -17.52 3.57 6.26
CA ALA A 164 -18.17 4.69 5.59
C ALA A 164 -19.68 4.53 5.45
N LEU A 165 -20.16 3.29 5.29
CA LEU A 165 -21.60 2.97 5.23
C LEU A 165 -22.29 3.12 6.60
N GLY A 166 -21.53 3.35 7.68
CA GLY A 166 -22.06 3.54 9.03
C GLY A 166 -22.69 2.28 9.62
N TRP A 167 -22.39 1.11 9.07
CA TRP A 167 -22.90 -0.15 9.59
C TRP A 167 -22.19 -0.54 10.89
N PRO A 168 -22.94 -1.06 11.89
CA PRO A 168 -22.35 -1.44 13.15
C PRO A 168 -21.41 -2.63 12.96
N LEU A 169 -20.17 -2.50 13.44
CA LEU A 169 -19.23 -3.61 13.47
C LEU A 169 -19.62 -4.57 14.61
N PRO A 170 -19.87 -5.86 14.32
CA PRO A 170 -20.18 -6.84 15.36
C PRO A 170 -18.96 -7.09 16.25
N GLY A 171 -19.17 -7.53 17.50
CA GLY A 171 -18.08 -7.71 18.47
C GLY A 171 -16.96 -8.66 18.01
N TRP A 172 -17.28 -9.67 17.18
CA TRP A 172 -16.25 -10.56 16.61
C TRP A 172 -15.29 -9.84 15.66
N ALA A 173 -15.66 -8.68 15.11
CA ALA A 173 -14.79 -7.88 14.23
C ALA A 173 -13.52 -7.39 14.94
N ALA A 174 -13.50 -7.40 16.28
CA ALA A 174 -12.30 -7.11 17.07
C ALA A 174 -11.11 -8.03 16.71
N TRP A 175 -11.39 -9.24 16.22
CA TRP A 175 -10.38 -10.22 15.81
C TRP A 175 -9.77 -9.94 14.42
N LEU A 176 -10.31 -9.02 13.63
CA LEU A 176 -9.79 -8.72 12.29
C LEU A 176 -8.36 -8.17 12.32
N MET A 177 -8.04 -7.26 13.24
CA MET A 177 -6.68 -6.69 13.36
C MET A 177 -5.66 -7.71 13.91
N PRO A 178 -5.95 -8.49 14.98
CA PRO A 178 -5.10 -9.60 15.40
C PRO A 178 -4.86 -10.64 14.29
N LEU A 179 -5.91 -11.04 13.56
CA LEU A 179 -5.79 -11.99 12.46
C LEU A 179 -4.92 -11.42 11.33
N ALA A 180 -5.16 -10.16 10.95
CA ALA A 180 -4.32 -9.48 9.97
C ALA A 180 -2.85 -9.46 10.41
N ALA A 181 -2.57 -9.13 11.68
CA ALA A 181 -1.21 -9.15 12.23
C ALA A 181 -0.55 -10.53 12.09
N VAL A 182 -1.25 -11.60 12.44
CA VAL A 182 -0.74 -12.99 12.27
C VAL A 182 -0.45 -13.30 10.80
N LEU A 183 -1.34 -12.92 9.89
CA LEU A 183 -1.15 -13.15 8.46
C LEU A 183 0.02 -12.34 7.90
N VAL A 184 0.23 -11.09 8.33
CA VAL A 184 1.41 -10.30 7.92
C VAL A 184 2.69 -10.88 8.53
N ALA A 185 2.69 -11.33 9.78
CA ALA A 185 3.84 -12.02 10.37
C ALA A 185 4.20 -13.28 9.58
N TRP A 186 3.19 -14.03 9.12
CA TRP A 186 3.41 -15.18 8.23
C TRP A 186 3.96 -14.73 6.87
N THR A 187 3.47 -13.64 6.28
CA THR A 187 4.05 -13.02 5.07
C THR A 187 5.55 -12.74 5.25
N VAL A 188 5.96 -12.15 6.39
CA VAL A 188 7.38 -11.89 6.71
C VAL A 188 8.19 -13.19 6.68
N VAL A 189 7.74 -14.21 7.42
CA VAL A 189 8.43 -15.51 7.50
C VAL A 189 8.52 -16.17 6.12
N ASN A 190 7.46 -16.12 5.31
CA ASN A 190 7.46 -16.69 3.97
C ASN A 190 8.43 -15.97 3.05
N ARG A 191 8.50 -14.63 3.09
CA ARG A 191 9.46 -13.86 2.28
C ARG A 191 10.89 -14.23 2.63
N VAL A 192 11.23 -14.32 3.92
CA VAL A 192 12.57 -14.73 4.38
C VAL A 192 12.90 -16.15 3.94
N ARG A 193 11.99 -17.12 4.20
CA ARG A 193 12.21 -18.53 3.81
C ARG A 193 12.41 -18.69 2.31
N ARG A 194 11.62 -17.98 1.50
CA ARG A 194 11.72 -18.04 0.04
C ARG A 194 12.98 -17.35 -0.49
N ALA A 195 13.39 -16.23 0.12
CA ALA A 195 14.68 -15.60 -0.21
C ALA A 195 15.85 -16.54 0.08
N LEU A 196 15.88 -17.18 1.25
CA LEU A 196 16.94 -18.13 1.61
C LEU A 196 16.95 -19.39 0.74
N ALA A 197 15.79 -19.83 0.25
CA ALA A 197 15.70 -20.96 -0.66
C ALA A 197 16.11 -20.63 -2.10
N GLU A 198 16.11 -19.35 -2.48
CA GLU A 198 16.54 -18.86 -3.80
C GLU A 198 18.01 -18.41 -3.80
N ALA A 199 18.50 -17.94 -2.65
CA ALA A 199 19.88 -17.50 -2.49
C ALA A 199 20.87 -18.65 -2.82
N PRO A 200 22.00 -18.32 -3.47
CA PRO A 200 23.01 -19.29 -3.90
C PRO A 200 23.78 -19.95 -2.73
#